data_AF-A0A8J6S8M4-F1
#
_entry.id   AF-A0A8J6S8M4-F1
#
_cell.length_a   1.000
_cell.length_b   1.000
_cell.length_c   1.000
_cell.angle_alpha   90.00
_cell.angle_beta   90.00
_cell.angle_gamma   90.00
#
_symmetry.space_group_name_H-M   'P 1'
#
loop_
_entity.id
_entity.type
_entity.pdbx_description
1 polymer ?
#
loop_
_entity_poly.entity_id
_entity_poly.type
_entity_poly.pdbx_seq_one_letter_code
_entity_poly.pdbx_strand_id
1 'polypeptide(L)'
;MQASWRIGSIFGIPLFIDYSWFFILALITLANALDFSTVLGPVLGGGAGLLMALLLFGSVLLHELGHSLVARKQGIQVNSITLFLFGGIASIEQESKTPGEAFQVAIAGPAVSFVLWSLFYLVAHTLPVTGIVQVMTLNLAKINLILALFNLIPGLPLDGGQVVKAAVWKATGNRFQGVRWAAKFGLILGWGAIALGMAIIAFNDQWFNGFWIGLLGWFGIRNATSYERMSTLQETLLQIIAADAMQQEFRVVDANMTLRQFADGYILEASHFPVYFAASEGRYRGLVSVDDLHFIERSRWETETLQSIVHPLTEIATVEEKTPIAEVINFMEAKQLNRITVLSPAGAVAGVIDRGDIVRAVAAKLNLAISDADIKRVKAEASYPQSLQLNAIAKAATLQD
;
A
#
# COMPACT_ATOMS: atom_id res chain seq x y z
N MET A 1 13.78 0.57 -7.49
CA MET A 1 14.61 1.10 -6.39
C MET A 1 14.87 2.58 -6.70
N GLN A 2 14.15 3.50 -6.07
CA GLN A 2 14.36 4.93 -6.29
C GLN A 2 15.61 5.37 -5.52
N ALA A 3 16.55 5.97 -6.23
CA ALA A 3 17.79 6.44 -5.65
C ALA A 3 17.51 7.73 -4.86
N SER A 4 17.24 7.56 -3.57
CA SER A 4 17.03 8.64 -2.61
C SER A 4 18.23 8.71 -1.67
N TRP A 5 18.63 9.92 -1.32
CA TRP A 5 19.81 10.16 -0.50
C TRP A 5 19.41 10.47 0.93
N ARG A 6 19.94 9.72 1.90
CA ARG A 6 19.67 9.94 3.32
C ARG A 6 20.49 11.11 3.81
N ILE A 7 19.82 12.14 4.32
CA ILE A 7 20.48 13.38 4.78
C ILE A 7 20.58 13.46 6.29
N GLY A 8 19.69 12.77 7.02
CA GLY A 8 19.75 12.74 8.47
C GLY A 8 18.54 12.05 9.09
N SER A 9 18.24 12.44 10.33
CA SER A 9 17.02 12.01 11.03
C SER A 9 16.51 13.14 11.93
N ILE A 10 15.20 13.36 11.93
CA ILE A 10 14.54 14.35 12.78
C ILE A 10 13.58 13.62 13.72
N PHE A 11 13.72 13.82 15.03
CA PHE A 11 13.00 13.05 16.06
C PHE A 11 13.15 11.53 15.93
N GLY A 12 14.23 11.03 15.30
CA GLY A 12 14.44 9.61 15.03
C GLY A 12 13.74 9.09 13.77
N ILE A 13 13.10 9.94 12.99
CA ILE A 13 12.54 9.60 11.67
C ILE A 13 13.61 9.88 10.60
N PRO A 14 14.04 8.88 9.81
CA PRO A 14 14.99 9.07 8.72
C PRO A 14 14.46 10.04 7.66
N LEU A 15 15.29 11.00 7.24
CA LEU A 15 14.98 11.96 6.18
C LEU A 15 15.74 11.63 4.90
N PHE A 16 15.01 11.54 3.79
CA PHE A 16 15.53 11.31 2.46
C PHE A 16 15.19 12.45 1.50
N ILE A 17 16.03 12.65 0.50
CA ILE A 17 15.76 13.52 -0.64
C ILE A 17 15.88 12.70 -1.92
N ASP A 18 14.85 12.78 -2.77
CA ASP A 18 14.87 12.24 -4.12
C ASP A 18 15.57 13.21 -5.09
N TYR A 19 16.22 12.71 -6.14
CA TYR A 19 16.91 13.57 -7.12
C TYR A 19 16.01 14.63 -7.76
N SER A 20 14.71 14.33 -7.93
CA SER A 20 13.73 15.26 -8.46
C SER A 20 13.53 16.51 -7.58
N TRP A 21 13.91 16.44 -6.30
CA TRP A 21 13.89 17.58 -5.38
C TRP A 21 14.85 18.70 -5.80
N PHE A 22 16.05 18.35 -6.27
CA PHE A 22 17.03 19.37 -6.71
C PHE A 22 16.52 20.15 -7.93
N PHE A 23 15.77 19.50 -8.81
CA PHE A 23 15.14 20.15 -9.96
C PHE A 23 14.11 21.20 -9.52
N ILE A 24 13.20 20.85 -8.60
CA ILE A 24 12.20 21.79 -8.10
C ILE A 24 12.81 22.88 -7.23
N LEU A 25 13.85 22.57 -6.46
CA LEU A 25 14.63 23.57 -5.72
C LEU A 25 15.21 24.61 -6.66
N ALA A 26 15.83 24.19 -7.77
CA ALA A 26 16.37 25.10 -8.76
C ALA A 26 15.28 25.96 -9.41
N LEU A 27 14.13 25.37 -9.76
CA LEU A 27 13.02 26.09 -10.38
C LEU A 27 12.41 27.14 -9.44
N ILE A 28 12.13 26.78 -8.18
CA ILE A 28 11.60 27.71 -7.16
C ILE A 28 12.63 28.78 -6.84
N THR A 29 13.91 28.42 -6.73
CA THR A 29 15.02 29.37 -6.52
C THR A 29 15.05 30.39 -7.65
N LEU A 30 15.00 29.94 -8.91
CA LEU A 30 15.01 30.83 -10.06
C LEU A 30 13.78 31.75 -10.09
N ALA A 31 12.58 31.20 -9.87
CA ALA A 31 11.36 31.98 -9.85
C ALA A 31 11.41 33.11 -8.80
N ASN A 32 11.85 32.81 -7.57
CA ASN A 32 11.96 33.82 -6.52
C ASN A 32 13.17 34.74 -6.73
N ALA A 33 14.27 34.25 -7.30
CA ALA A 33 15.45 35.05 -7.59
C ALA A 33 15.15 36.14 -8.62
N LEU A 34 14.31 35.87 -9.62
CA LEU A 34 13.86 36.87 -10.59
C LEU A 34 13.18 38.04 -9.88
N ASP A 35 12.25 37.76 -8.96
CA ASP A 35 11.57 38.80 -8.18
C ASP A 35 12.55 39.57 -7.27
N PHE A 36 13.37 38.87 -6.48
CA PHE A 36 14.29 39.53 -5.53
C PHE A 36 15.46 40.26 -6.19
N SER A 37 15.88 39.81 -7.38
CA SER A 37 16.97 40.46 -8.13
C SER A 37 16.62 41.88 -8.57
N THR A 38 15.34 42.20 -8.74
CA THR A 38 14.89 43.57 -9.07
C THR A 38 15.20 44.58 -7.98
N VAL A 39 15.30 44.13 -6.73
CA VAL A 39 15.55 44.97 -5.55
C VAL A 39 16.99 44.84 -5.04
N LEU A 40 17.55 43.63 -5.04
CA LEU A 40 18.85 43.32 -4.43
C LEU A 40 20.00 43.14 -5.43
N GLY A 41 19.70 43.19 -6.73
CA GLY A 41 20.63 42.83 -7.80
C GLY A 41 20.79 41.31 -7.98
N PRO A 42 21.46 40.86 -9.05
CA PRO A 42 21.44 39.45 -9.48
C PRO A 42 22.00 38.46 -8.45
N VAL A 43 23.13 38.78 -7.83
CA VAL A 43 23.84 37.86 -6.91
C VAL A 43 23.07 37.69 -5.60
N LEU A 44 22.71 38.80 -4.94
CA LEU A 44 21.97 38.76 -3.67
C LEU A 44 20.52 38.31 -3.87
N GLY A 45 19.90 38.65 -5.01
CA GLY A 45 18.59 38.14 -5.39
C GLY A 45 18.59 36.62 -5.56
N GLY A 46 19.64 36.06 -6.20
CA GLY A 46 19.84 34.62 -6.28
C GLY A 46 19.94 33.95 -4.91
N GLY A 47 20.73 34.52 -3.99
CA GLY A 47 20.85 34.03 -2.62
C GLY A 47 19.53 34.09 -1.84
N ALA A 48 18.78 35.19 -1.96
CA ALA A 48 17.46 35.34 -1.33
C ALA A 48 16.43 34.35 -1.92
N GLY A 49 16.47 34.11 -3.22
CA GLY A 49 15.63 33.12 -3.90
C GLY A 49 15.90 31.70 -3.39
N LEU A 50 17.18 31.33 -3.22
CA LEU A 50 17.55 30.03 -2.67
C LEU A 50 17.10 29.89 -1.22
N LEU A 51 17.32 30.92 -0.40
CA LEU A 51 16.88 30.94 0.98
C LEU A 51 15.36 30.76 1.09
N MET A 52 14.61 31.47 0.25
CA MET A 52 13.15 31.34 0.19
C MET A 52 12.71 29.92 -0.19
N ALA A 53 13.36 29.31 -1.18
CA ALA A 53 13.08 27.94 -1.59
C ALA A 53 13.34 26.95 -0.46
N LEU A 54 14.46 27.09 0.26
CA LEU A 54 14.79 26.24 1.42
C LEU A 54 13.77 26.41 2.56
N LEU A 55 13.31 27.63 2.83
CA LEU A 55 12.29 27.90 3.85
C LEU A 55 10.92 27.31 3.47
N LEU A 56 10.57 27.31 2.17
CA LEU A 56 9.39 26.63 1.66
C LEU A 56 9.48 25.12 1.91
N PHE A 57 10.60 24.47 1.55
CA PHE A 57 10.79 23.05 1.83
C PHE A 57 10.85 22.74 3.33
N GLY A 58 11.39 23.65 4.14
CA GLY A 58 11.30 23.58 5.59
C GLY A 58 9.85 23.58 6.08
N SER A 59 8.97 24.39 5.47
CA SER A 59 7.54 24.42 5.78
C SER A 59 6.84 23.11 5.41
N VAL A 60 7.14 22.55 4.23
CA VAL A 60 6.63 21.24 3.79
C VAL A 60 7.12 20.13 4.71
N LEU A 61 8.39 20.14 5.10
CA LEU A 61 8.94 19.17 6.04
C LEU A 61 8.27 19.24 7.41
N LEU A 62 8.01 20.45 7.93
CA LEU A 62 7.29 20.63 9.20
C LEU A 62 5.84 20.14 9.10
N HIS A 63 5.18 20.35 7.95
CA HIS A 63 3.85 19.81 7.68
C HIS A 63 3.84 18.27 7.75
N GLU A 64 4.73 17.60 7.02
CA GLU A 64 4.87 16.12 7.06
C GLU A 64 5.25 15.60 8.45
N LEU A 65 6.07 16.38 9.18
CA LEU A 65 6.44 16.05 10.54
C LEU A 65 5.23 16.12 11.49
N GLY A 66 4.28 17.03 11.24
CA GLY A 66 3.00 17.10 11.96
C GLY A 66 2.25 15.76 11.90
N HIS A 67 2.03 15.23 10.69
CA HIS A 67 1.41 13.91 10.49
C HIS A 67 2.19 12.82 11.21
N SER A 68 3.51 12.81 11.03
CA SER A 68 4.39 11.77 11.53
C SER A 68 4.42 11.71 13.07
N LEU A 69 4.46 12.86 13.73
CA LEU A 69 4.48 12.92 15.20
C LEU A 69 3.15 12.48 15.81
N VAL A 70 2.03 12.82 15.19
CA VAL A 70 0.71 12.36 15.65
C VAL A 70 0.55 10.84 15.43
N ALA A 71 0.98 10.31 14.28
CA ALA A 71 0.99 8.88 14.02
C ALA A 71 1.85 8.11 15.04
N ARG A 72 3.04 8.61 15.36
CA ARG A 72 3.91 8.00 16.39
C ARG A 72 3.30 8.02 17.78
N LYS A 73 2.57 9.07 18.14
CA LYS A 73 1.84 9.14 19.42
C LYS A 73 0.75 8.06 19.51
N GLN A 74 0.23 7.61 18.39
CA GLN A 74 -0.73 6.50 18.28
C GLN A 74 -0.04 5.12 18.26
N GLY A 75 1.29 5.06 18.40
CA GLY A 75 2.07 3.82 18.34
C GLY A 75 2.35 3.32 16.93
N ILE A 76 2.04 4.12 15.90
CA ILE A 76 2.28 3.75 14.50
C ILE A 76 3.73 4.05 14.13
N GLN A 77 4.40 3.07 13.54
CA GLN A 77 5.77 3.23 13.08
C GLN A 77 5.83 4.09 11.81
N VAL A 78 6.72 5.10 11.85
CA VAL A 78 7.02 5.98 10.72
C VAL A 78 8.42 5.63 10.23
N ASN A 79 8.50 5.07 9.03
CA ASN A 79 9.73 4.51 8.45
C ASN A 79 10.65 5.60 7.92
N SER A 80 10.09 6.63 7.28
CA SER A 80 10.88 7.72 6.68
C SER A 80 10.02 8.90 6.25
N ILE A 81 10.64 10.07 6.08
CA ILE A 81 10.08 11.20 5.33
C ILE A 81 10.97 11.43 4.10
N THR A 82 10.37 11.51 2.92
CA THR A 82 11.10 11.75 1.66
C THR A 82 10.59 13.02 0.99
N LEU A 83 11.49 13.95 0.69
CA LEU A 83 11.17 15.13 -0.12
C LEU A 83 11.46 14.87 -1.61
N PHE A 84 10.54 15.29 -2.47
CA PHE A 84 10.57 15.07 -3.91
C PHE A 84 9.92 16.24 -4.67
N LEU A 85 9.84 16.14 -6.00
CA LEU A 85 9.31 17.19 -6.89
C LEU A 85 7.95 17.78 -6.47
N PHE A 86 7.03 16.95 -5.96
CA PHE A 86 5.66 17.38 -5.64
C PHE A 86 5.44 17.67 -4.15
N GLY A 87 6.49 17.66 -3.31
CA GLY A 87 6.37 17.95 -1.88
C GLY A 87 7.14 16.95 -1.00
N GLY A 88 6.54 16.58 0.12
CA GLY A 88 7.04 15.53 1.01
C GLY A 88 6.09 14.34 1.05
N ILE A 89 6.59 13.15 1.35
CA ILE A 89 5.77 11.98 1.67
C ILE A 89 6.34 11.28 2.89
N ALA A 90 5.51 11.07 3.90
CA ALA A 90 5.82 10.23 5.04
C ALA A 90 5.48 8.76 4.71
N SER A 91 6.46 7.86 4.85
CA SER A 91 6.23 6.41 4.81
C SER A 91 5.79 5.93 6.20
N ILE A 92 4.51 5.63 6.32
CA ILE A 92 3.88 5.14 7.56
C ILE A 92 3.52 3.67 7.36
N GLU A 93 3.89 2.81 8.31
CA GLU A 93 3.79 1.35 8.14
C GLU A 93 2.34 0.84 8.15
N GLN A 94 1.46 1.49 8.93
CA GLN A 94 0.07 1.08 9.13
C GLN A 94 -0.85 2.30 9.17
N GLU A 95 -2.13 2.10 8.85
CA GLU A 95 -3.15 3.14 9.05
C GLU A 95 -3.61 3.18 10.51
N SER A 96 -4.25 4.28 10.92
CA SER A 96 -4.83 4.42 12.25
C SER A 96 -5.98 3.43 12.50
N LYS A 97 -6.10 2.94 13.74
CA LYS A 97 -7.06 1.90 14.14
C LYS A 97 -8.48 2.40 14.29
N THR A 98 -8.64 3.67 14.67
CA THR A 98 -9.95 4.30 14.84
C THR A 98 -10.14 5.48 13.88
N PRO A 99 -11.40 5.82 13.51
CA PRO A 99 -11.65 7.00 12.69
C PRO A 99 -11.22 8.30 13.37
N GLY A 100 -11.26 8.36 14.70
CA GLY A 100 -10.80 9.53 15.45
C GLY A 100 -9.29 9.73 15.32
N GLU A 101 -8.51 8.66 15.44
CA GLU A 101 -7.07 8.69 15.25
C GLU A 101 -6.68 9.04 13.80
N ALA A 102 -7.40 8.47 12.82
CA ALA A 102 -7.20 8.80 11.41
C ALA A 102 -7.43 10.28 11.12
N PHE A 103 -8.49 10.87 11.72
CA PHE A 103 -8.78 12.30 11.62
C PHE A 103 -7.65 13.14 12.25
N GLN A 104 -7.16 12.75 13.42
CA GLN A 104 -6.07 13.45 14.11
C GLN A 104 -4.79 13.47 13.27
N VAL A 105 -4.41 12.35 12.66
CA VAL A 105 -3.26 12.30 11.76
C VAL A 105 -3.50 13.20 10.55
N ALA A 106 -4.66 13.08 9.89
CA ALA A 106 -4.99 13.86 8.69
C ALA A 106 -4.96 15.38 8.93
N ILE A 107 -5.44 15.87 10.07
CA ILE A 107 -5.47 17.31 10.36
C ILE A 107 -4.13 17.87 10.85
N ALA A 108 -3.20 17.01 11.27
CA ALA A 108 -1.97 17.43 11.93
C ALA A 108 -1.05 18.29 11.04
N GLY A 109 -0.81 17.89 9.79
CA GLY A 109 -0.02 18.68 8.84
C GLY A 109 -0.66 20.04 8.53
N PRO A 110 -1.95 20.09 8.11
CA PRO A 110 -2.66 21.35 7.89
C PRO A 110 -2.65 22.27 9.12
N ALA A 111 -2.78 21.71 10.33
CA ALA A 111 -2.68 22.48 11.57
C ALA A 111 -1.28 23.10 11.75
N VAL A 112 -0.20 22.34 11.48
CA VAL A 112 1.17 22.90 11.52
C VAL A 112 1.33 24.02 10.51
N SER A 113 0.88 23.84 9.27
CA SER A 113 0.93 24.89 8.23
C SER A 113 0.12 26.13 8.63
N PHE A 114 -1.05 25.95 9.24
CA PHE A 114 -1.85 27.08 9.72
C PHE A 114 -1.18 27.81 10.90
N VAL A 115 -0.52 27.10 11.80
CA VAL A 115 0.28 27.69 12.88
C VAL A 115 1.46 28.48 12.32
N LEU A 116 2.16 27.94 11.32
CA LEU A 116 3.26 28.65 10.64
C LEU A 116 2.77 29.90 9.92
N TRP A 117 1.65 29.83 9.21
CA TRP A 117 1.00 31.00 8.63
C TRP A 117 0.72 32.07 9.69
N SER A 118 0.07 31.68 10.79
CA SER A 118 -0.29 32.58 11.88
C SER A 118 0.95 33.26 12.47
N LEU A 119 2.01 32.48 12.72
CA LEU A 119 3.27 32.96 13.28
C LEU A 119 3.95 33.97 12.35
N PHE A 120 4.17 33.61 11.09
CA PHE A 120 4.83 34.51 10.13
C PHE A 120 4.00 35.75 9.85
N TYR A 121 2.67 35.62 9.77
CA TYR A 121 1.77 36.75 9.62
C TYR A 121 1.89 37.72 10.80
N LEU A 122 1.87 37.21 12.03
CA LEU A 122 2.03 38.04 13.23
C LEU A 122 3.41 38.70 13.28
N VAL A 123 4.48 37.96 13.01
CA VAL A 123 5.85 38.50 12.97
C VAL A 123 5.97 39.66 11.98
N ALA A 124 5.41 39.52 10.78
CA ALA A 124 5.48 40.54 9.74
C ALA A 124 4.71 41.83 10.06
N HIS A 125 3.72 41.77 10.96
CA HIS A 125 2.88 42.92 11.32
C HIS A 125 3.19 43.52 12.70
N THR A 126 3.81 42.76 13.60
CA THR A 126 4.06 43.19 14.99
C THR A 126 5.51 43.54 15.27
N LEU A 127 6.45 42.87 14.60
CA LEU A 127 7.87 43.18 14.74
C LEU A 127 8.28 44.21 13.69
N PRO A 128 9.29 45.06 13.97
CA PRO A 128 9.81 46.05 13.02
C PRO A 128 10.70 45.39 11.95
N VAL A 129 10.21 44.32 11.32
CA VAL A 129 10.82 43.72 10.13
C VAL A 129 10.49 44.60 8.93
N THR A 130 11.52 45.04 8.21
CA THR A 130 11.40 45.96 7.07
C THR A 130 12.08 45.41 5.83
N GLY A 131 11.74 45.98 4.68
CA GLY A 131 12.36 45.65 3.39
C GLY A 131 12.18 44.18 3.00
N ILE A 132 13.25 43.56 2.51
CA ILE A 132 13.24 42.19 1.99
C ILE A 132 12.78 41.16 3.02
N VAL A 133 13.16 41.31 4.28
CA VAL A 133 12.83 40.35 5.34
C VAL A 133 11.32 40.32 5.58
N GLN A 134 10.67 41.49 5.54
CA GLN A 134 9.22 41.59 5.65
C GLN A 134 8.53 40.89 4.46
N VAL A 135 9.02 41.13 3.24
CA VAL A 135 8.48 40.49 2.01
C VAL A 135 8.62 38.97 2.08
N MET A 136 9.80 38.45 2.44
CA MET A 136 10.03 37.01 2.60
C MET A 136 9.10 36.42 3.67
N THR A 137 8.96 37.09 4.81
CA THR A 137 8.10 36.63 5.92
C THR A 137 6.63 36.57 5.49
N LEU A 138 6.12 37.60 4.80
CA LEU A 138 4.76 37.62 4.27
C LEU A 138 4.54 36.55 3.19
N ASN A 139 5.53 36.32 2.33
CA ASN A 139 5.47 35.25 1.33
C ASN A 139 5.43 33.87 1.99
N LEU A 140 6.21 33.63 3.06
CA LEU A 140 6.16 32.38 3.82
C LEU A 140 4.82 32.19 4.51
N ALA A 141 4.25 33.25 5.08
CA ALA A 141 2.91 33.21 5.63
C ALA A 141 1.91 32.79 4.54
N LYS A 142 1.90 33.49 3.39
CA LYS A 142 1.01 33.21 2.27
C LYS A 142 1.13 31.77 1.77
N ILE A 143 2.36 31.26 1.59
CA ILE A 143 2.60 29.89 1.13
C ILE A 143 2.08 28.87 2.15
N ASN A 144 2.31 29.08 3.45
CA ASN A 144 1.82 28.17 4.48
C ASN A 144 0.29 28.15 4.56
N LEU A 145 -0.37 29.29 4.34
CA LEU A 145 -1.83 29.33 4.23
C LEU A 145 -2.33 28.57 3.00
N ILE A 146 -1.70 28.79 1.84
CA ILE A 146 -2.04 28.05 0.61
C ILE A 146 -1.83 26.55 0.82
N LEU A 147 -0.71 26.13 1.43
CA LEU A 147 -0.41 24.74 1.73
C LEU A 147 -1.47 24.11 2.65
N ALA A 148 -1.88 24.81 3.70
CA ALA A 148 -2.94 24.35 4.60
C ALA A 148 -4.29 24.21 3.88
N LEU A 149 -4.72 25.25 3.16
CA LEU A 149 -6.01 25.27 2.48
C LEU A 149 -6.08 24.27 1.33
N PHE A 150 -5.01 24.17 0.54
CA PHE A 150 -4.92 23.22 -0.56
C PHE A 150 -4.97 21.77 -0.05
N ASN A 151 -4.23 21.45 1.01
CA ASN A 151 -4.30 20.11 1.60
C ASN A 151 -5.65 19.82 2.26
N LEU A 152 -6.42 20.83 2.70
CA LEU A 152 -7.77 20.63 3.24
C LEU A 152 -8.87 20.44 2.19
N ILE A 153 -8.54 20.47 0.89
CA ILE A 153 -9.50 20.16 -0.17
C ILE A 153 -10.03 18.72 0.03
N PRO A 154 -11.36 18.51 0.03
CA PRO A 154 -11.98 17.26 0.47
C PRO A 154 -11.93 16.17 -0.62
N GLY A 155 -10.74 15.73 -1.03
CA GLY A 155 -10.58 14.66 -2.02
C GLY A 155 -9.21 13.99 -1.96
N LEU A 156 -9.17 12.67 -2.13
CA LEU A 156 -7.89 11.95 -2.17
C LEU A 156 -7.06 12.40 -3.38
N PRO A 157 -5.72 12.54 -3.24
CA PRO A 157 -4.88 12.05 -2.14
C PRO A 157 -4.62 13.07 -1.00
N LEU A 158 -5.27 14.23 -1.02
CA LEU A 158 -5.01 15.34 -0.08
C LEU A 158 -5.52 14.99 1.33
N ASP A 159 -5.01 15.70 2.34
CA ASP A 159 -5.37 15.51 3.75
C ASP A 159 -6.86 15.70 4.02
N GLY A 160 -7.50 16.64 3.33
CA GLY A 160 -8.94 16.86 3.37
C GLY A 160 -9.71 15.64 2.89
N GLY A 161 -9.17 14.90 1.91
CA GLY A 161 -9.68 13.59 1.53
C GLY A 161 -9.56 12.56 2.65
N GLN A 162 -8.43 12.54 3.37
CA GLN A 162 -8.25 11.68 4.55
C GLN A 162 -9.18 12.07 5.71
N VAL A 163 -9.48 13.37 5.88
CA VAL A 163 -10.48 13.88 6.82
C VAL A 163 -11.88 13.39 6.44
N VAL A 164 -12.26 13.48 5.16
CA VAL A 164 -13.54 12.94 4.66
C VAL A 164 -13.61 11.42 4.89
N LYS A 165 -12.54 10.70 4.58
CA LYS A 165 -12.43 9.25 4.83
C LYS A 165 -12.73 8.93 6.29
N ALA A 166 -12.08 9.62 7.22
CA ALA A 166 -12.26 9.42 8.66
C ALA A 166 -13.68 9.77 9.13
N ALA A 167 -14.26 10.87 8.62
CA ALA A 167 -15.61 11.30 8.96
C ALA A 167 -16.68 10.29 8.48
N VAL A 168 -16.58 9.84 7.23
CA VAL A 168 -17.49 8.84 6.65
C VAL A 168 -17.30 7.48 7.33
N TRP A 169 -16.07 7.09 7.66
CA TRP A 169 -15.82 5.87 8.43
C TRP A 169 -16.50 5.94 9.80
N LYS A 170 -16.38 7.06 10.52
CA LYS A 170 -17.09 7.25 11.80
C LYS A 170 -18.61 7.15 11.66
N ALA A 171 -19.16 7.70 10.57
CA ALA A 171 -20.61 7.71 10.33
C ALA A 171 -21.15 6.33 9.92
N THR A 172 -20.40 5.56 9.14
CA THR A 172 -20.85 4.28 8.56
C THR A 172 -20.38 3.05 9.33
N GLY A 173 -19.37 3.18 10.19
CA GLY A 173 -18.68 2.06 10.82
C GLY A 173 -17.79 1.26 9.86
N ASN A 174 -17.74 1.60 8.57
CA ASN A 174 -16.99 0.86 7.55
C ASN A 174 -15.91 1.76 6.92
N ARG A 175 -14.64 1.38 7.11
CA ARG A 175 -13.48 2.13 6.59
C ARG A 175 -13.43 2.16 5.06
N PHE A 176 -13.76 1.05 4.40
CA PHE A 176 -13.77 0.95 2.95
C PHE A 176 -14.80 1.90 2.34
N GLN A 177 -15.97 2.08 2.97
CA GLN A 177 -16.92 3.12 2.56
C GLN A 177 -16.33 4.52 2.68
N GLY A 178 -15.56 4.78 3.74
CA GLY A 178 -14.83 6.05 3.90
C GLY A 178 -13.89 6.35 2.73
N VAL A 179 -13.08 5.36 2.33
CA VAL A 179 -12.16 5.51 1.19
C VAL A 179 -12.93 5.74 -0.11
N ARG A 180 -13.98 4.96 -0.37
CA ARG A 180 -14.80 5.09 -1.59
C ARG A 180 -15.40 6.49 -1.71
N TRP A 181 -15.96 7.05 -0.64
CA TRP A 181 -16.51 8.41 -0.68
C TRP A 181 -15.43 9.46 -0.87
N ALA A 182 -14.30 9.37 -0.14
CA ALA A 182 -13.19 10.31 -0.30
C ALA A 182 -12.57 10.28 -1.71
N ALA A 183 -12.48 9.10 -2.33
CA ALA A 183 -12.07 8.94 -3.72
C ALA A 183 -13.08 9.56 -4.69
N LYS A 184 -14.39 9.35 -4.48
CA LYS A 184 -15.45 9.98 -5.29
C LYS A 184 -15.37 11.51 -5.27
N PHE A 185 -15.16 12.12 -4.10
CA PHE A 185 -14.96 13.57 -4.06
C PHE A 185 -13.70 14.00 -4.83
N GLY A 186 -12.59 13.24 -4.72
CA GLY A 186 -11.39 13.47 -5.53
C GLY A 186 -11.66 13.39 -7.04
N LEU A 187 -12.49 12.46 -7.49
CA LEU A 187 -12.92 12.35 -8.89
C LEU A 187 -13.76 13.55 -9.33
N ILE A 188 -14.75 13.96 -8.52
CA ILE A 188 -15.61 15.11 -8.81
C ILE A 188 -14.76 16.39 -8.92
N LEU A 189 -13.87 16.61 -7.96
CA LEU A 189 -12.96 17.76 -7.96
C LEU A 189 -11.98 17.72 -9.13
N GLY A 190 -11.43 16.55 -9.44
CA GLY A 190 -10.50 16.38 -10.56
C GLY A 190 -11.15 16.64 -11.92
N TRP A 191 -12.36 16.12 -12.16
CA TRP A 191 -13.13 16.44 -13.37
C TRP A 191 -13.55 17.90 -13.42
N GLY A 192 -13.94 18.48 -12.27
CA GLY A 192 -14.24 19.91 -12.15
C GLY A 192 -13.03 20.78 -12.51
N ALA A 193 -11.83 20.41 -12.05
CA ALA A 193 -10.59 21.10 -12.41
C ALA A 193 -10.26 20.97 -13.90
N ILE A 194 -10.45 19.81 -14.52
CA ILE A 194 -10.28 19.66 -15.97
C ILE A 194 -11.28 20.55 -16.73
N ALA A 195 -12.55 20.53 -16.37
CA ALA A 195 -13.57 21.36 -16.99
C ALA A 195 -13.26 22.86 -16.85
N LEU A 196 -12.85 23.29 -15.65
CA LEU A 196 -12.42 24.66 -15.38
C LEU A 196 -11.18 25.05 -16.20
N GLY A 197 -10.18 24.16 -16.28
CA GLY A 197 -8.99 24.35 -17.09
C GLY A 197 -9.34 24.57 -18.56
N MET A 198 -10.20 23.72 -19.12
CA MET A 198 -10.70 23.84 -20.49
C MET A 198 -11.48 25.14 -20.71
N ALA A 199 -12.32 25.55 -19.76
CA ALA A 199 -13.05 26.83 -19.84
C ALA A 199 -12.09 28.03 -19.83
N ILE A 200 -11.06 28.02 -18.99
CA ILE A 200 -10.04 29.09 -18.95
C ILE A 200 -9.30 29.20 -20.29
N ILE A 201 -8.97 28.07 -20.92
CA ILE A 201 -8.35 28.05 -22.25
C ILE A 201 -9.30 28.65 -23.29
N ALA A 202 -10.58 28.26 -23.25
CA ALA A 202 -11.56 28.64 -24.27
C ALA A 202 -12.05 30.08 -24.17
N PHE A 203 -12.17 30.65 -22.96
CA PHE A 203 -12.79 31.95 -22.74
C PHE A 203 -11.82 33.07 -22.38
N ASN A 204 -10.63 32.75 -21.85
CA ASN A 204 -9.70 33.75 -21.32
C ASN A 204 -8.34 33.76 -22.05
N ASP A 205 -8.14 32.90 -23.05
CA ASP A 205 -6.87 32.71 -23.79
C ASP A 205 -5.65 32.42 -22.89
N GLN A 206 -5.87 31.97 -21.66
CA GLN A 206 -4.82 31.63 -20.69
C GLN A 206 -4.43 30.16 -20.79
N TRP A 207 -3.80 29.78 -21.91
CA TRP A 207 -3.43 28.41 -22.22
C TRP A 207 -2.61 27.73 -21.10
N PHE A 208 -1.60 28.43 -20.56
CA PHE A 208 -0.72 27.88 -19.52
C PHE A 208 -1.48 27.58 -18.21
N ASN A 209 -2.27 28.54 -17.72
CA ASN A 209 -3.01 28.38 -16.47
C ASN A 209 -4.09 27.30 -16.60
N GLY A 210 -4.84 27.31 -17.71
CA GLY A 210 -5.88 26.32 -17.93
C GLY A 210 -5.31 24.91 -18.12
N PHE A 211 -4.18 24.77 -18.82
CA PHE A 211 -3.46 23.50 -18.93
C PHE A 211 -2.98 23.01 -17.57
N TRP A 212 -2.40 23.89 -16.75
CA TRP A 212 -1.91 23.52 -15.41
C TRP A 212 -3.02 23.03 -14.48
N ILE A 213 -4.17 23.72 -14.44
CA ILE A 213 -5.33 23.30 -13.65
C ILE A 213 -5.88 21.96 -14.16
N GLY A 214 -5.95 21.78 -15.49
CA GLY A 214 -6.36 20.51 -16.08
C GLY A 214 -5.41 19.35 -15.74
N LEU A 215 -4.10 19.61 -15.74
CA LEU A 215 -3.08 18.64 -15.35
C LEU A 215 -3.21 18.23 -13.88
N LEU A 216 -3.45 19.19 -12.97
CA LEU A 216 -3.73 18.91 -11.55
C LEU A 216 -5.00 18.07 -11.39
N GLY A 217 -6.06 18.37 -12.16
CA GLY A 217 -7.30 17.60 -12.16
C GLY A 217 -7.10 16.15 -12.61
N TRP A 218 -6.36 15.95 -13.70
CA TRP A 218 -6.00 14.61 -14.18
C TRP A 218 -5.17 13.84 -13.16
N PHE A 219 -4.19 14.49 -12.53
CA PHE A 219 -3.39 13.87 -11.46
C PHE A 219 -4.26 13.48 -10.26
N GLY A 220 -5.19 14.34 -9.86
CA GLY A 220 -6.18 14.05 -8.80
C GLY A 220 -7.02 12.81 -9.12
N ILE A 221 -7.57 12.71 -10.34
CA ILE A 221 -8.33 11.54 -10.79
C ILE A 221 -7.49 10.26 -10.71
N ARG A 222 -6.27 10.30 -11.24
CA ARG A 222 -5.36 9.15 -11.25
C ARG A 222 -5.07 8.66 -9.83
N ASN A 223 -4.79 9.57 -8.90
CA ASN A 223 -4.53 9.22 -7.51
C ASN A 223 -5.79 8.68 -6.82
N ALA A 224 -6.92 9.37 -6.90
CA ALA A 224 -8.18 8.93 -6.29
C ALA A 224 -8.57 7.52 -6.75
N THR A 225 -8.43 7.24 -8.06
CA THR A 225 -8.71 5.93 -8.66
C THR A 225 -7.73 4.86 -8.15
N SER A 226 -6.45 5.20 -7.99
CA SER A 226 -5.44 4.29 -7.44
C SER A 226 -5.72 3.92 -5.98
N TYR A 227 -6.12 4.90 -5.15
CA TYR A 227 -6.51 4.67 -3.76
C TYR A 227 -7.75 3.76 -3.67
N GLU A 228 -8.77 4.00 -4.48
CA GLU A 228 -9.98 3.17 -4.51
C GLU A 228 -9.68 1.73 -4.93
N ARG A 229 -8.87 1.52 -5.98
CA ARG A 229 -8.45 0.18 -6.42
C ARG A 229 -7.71 -0.56 -5.33
N MET A 230 -6.73 0.07 -4.70
CA MET A 230 -5.95 -0.52 -3.61
C MET A 230 -6.86 -0.93 -2.44
N SER A 231 -7.74 -0.03 -2.02
CA SER A 231 -8.71 -0.29 -0.95
C SER A 231 -9.69 -1.41 -1.29
N THR A 232 -10.13 -1.51 -2.55
CA THR A 232 -11.04 -2.56 -3.01
C THR A 232 -10.36 -3.93 -2.99
N LEU A 233 -9.08 -3.98 -3.38
CA LEU A 233 -8.28 -5.21 -3.28
C LEU A 233 -8.11 -5.64 -1.82
N GLN A 234 -7.77 -4.72 -0.92
CA GLN A 234 -7.66 -5.02 0.52
C GLN A 234 -8.98 -5.57 1.08
N GLU A 235 -10.10 -4.90 0.81
CA GLU A 235 -11.43 -5.36 1.24
C GLU A 235 -11.75 -6.76 0.71
N THR A 236 -11.42 -7.01 -0.56
CA THR A 236 -11.64 -8.30 -1.20
C THR A 236 -10.84 -9.40 -0.54
N LEU A 237 -9.57 -9.16 -0.21
CA LEU A 237 -8.71 -10.16 0.44
C LEU A 237 -9.14 -10.48 1.88
N LEU A 238 -9.80 -9.56 2.57
CA LEU A 238 -10.39 -9.80 3.90
C LEU A 238 -11.76 -10.50 3.84
N GLN A 239 -12.49 -10.36 2.73
CA GLN A 239 -13.81 -10.97 2.56
C GLN A 239 -13.76 -12.40 2.00
N ILE A 240 -12.78 -12.72 1.16
CA ILE A 240 -12.61 -14.08 0.62
C ILE A 240 -11.97 -14.95 1.70
N ILE A 241 -12.55 -16.12 1.93
CA ILE A 241 -12.03 -17.11 2.89
C ILE A 241 -11.33 -18.27 2.17
N ALA A 242 -10.54 -19.04 2.91
CA ALA A 242 -9.84 -20.23 2.39
C ALA A 242 -10.80 -21.19 1.67
N ALA A 243 -12.02 -21.38 2.17
CA ALA A 243 -13.02 -22.22 1.53
C ALA A 243 -13.43 -21.77 0.12
N ASP A 244 -13.35 -20.47 -0.20
CA ASP A 244 -13.69 -19.94 -1.52
C ASP A 244 -12.58 -20.17 -2.56
N ALA A 245 -11.34 -20.34 -2.08
CA ALA A 245 -10.17 -20.52 -2.94
C ALA A 245 -9.73 -21.99 -3.05
N MET A 246 -10.00 -22.81 -2.02
CA MET A 246 -9.47 -24.17 -1.95
C MET A 246 -9.96 -25.05 -3.10
N GLN A 247 -9.07 -25.93 -3.54
CA GLN A 247 -9.39 -26.96 -4.52
C GLN A 247 -9.30 -28.33 -3.86
N GLN A 248 -10.13 -29.26 -4.33
CA GLN A 248 -10.04 -30.69 -3.97
C GLN A 248 -9.12 -31.45 -4.94
N GLU A 249 -8.02 -30.80 -5.34
CA GLU A 249 -6.97 -31.39 -6.19
C GLU A 249 -5.96 -32.19 -5.35
N PHE A 250 -6.46 -33.13 -4.54
CA PHE A 250 -5.65 -34.05 -3.74
C PHE A 250 -6.27 -35.44 -3.70
N ARG A 251 -5.46 -36.45 -3.40
CA ARG A 251 -5.92 -37.83 -3.24
C ARG A 251 -5.66 -38.34 -1.83
N VAL A 252 -6.64 -39.05 -1.27
CA VAL A 252 -6.47 -39.75 0.01
C VAL A 252 -6.14 -41.21 -0.25
N VAL A 253 -5.07 -41.69 0.38
CA VAL A 253 -4.54 -43.05 0.26
C VAL A 253 -4.48 -43.74 1.63
N ASP A 254 -4.48 -45.07 1.66
CA ASP A 254 -4.40 -45.82 2.91
C ASP A 254 -2.97 -45.74 3.49
N ALA A 255 -2.83 -45.26 4.73
CA ALA A 255 -1.52 -45.15 5.37
C ALA A 255 -0.82 -46.50 5.57
N ASN A 256 -1.56 -47.61 5.56
CA ASN A 256 -1.03 -48.95 5.76
C ASN A 256 -0.58 -49.63 4.46
N MET A 257 -0.81 -49.02 3.30
CA MET A 257 -0.30 -49.57 2.04
C MET A 257 1.22 -49.49 1.98
N THR A 258 1.84 -50.40 1.24
CA THR A 258 3.30 -50.41 1.07
C THR A 258 3.77 -49.29 0.15
N LEU A 259 5.02 -48.85 0.31
CA LEU A 259 5.61 -47.83 -0.57
C LEU A 259 5.63 -48.28 -2.04
N ARG A 260 5.83 -49.59 -2.30
CA ARG A 260 5.78 -50.18 -3.65
C ARG A 260 4.40 -50.02 -4.29
N GLN A 261 3.34 -50.37 -3.57
CA GLN A 261 1.95 -50.21 -4.04
C GLN A 261 1.60 -48.75 -4.31
N PHE A 262 2.09 -47.84 -3.47
CA PHE A 262 1.90 -46.40 -3.66
C PHE A 262 2.60 -45.92 -4.94
N ALA A 263 3.87 -46.29 -5.12
CA ALA A 263 4.64 -45.92 -6.30
C ALA A 263 4.00 -46.44 -7.60
N ASP A 264 3.56 -47.71 -7.62
CA ASP A 264 2.95 -48.30 -8.81
C ASP A 264 1.59 -47.71 -9.16
N GLY A 265 0.70 -47.58 -8.16
CA GLY A 265 -0.68 -47.16 -8.40
C GLY A 265 -0.89 -45.65 -8.49
N TYR A 266 0.01 -44.83 -7.94
CA TYR A 266 -0.24 -43.39 -7.81
C TYR A 266 0.85 -42.50 -8.40
N ILE A 267 2.10 -42.97 -8.47
CA ILE A 267 3.22 -42.19 -9.06
C ILE A 267 3.40 -42.56 -10.53
N LEU A 268 3.34 -43.84 -10.88
CA LEU A 268 3.59 -44.31 -12.24
C LEU A 268 2.35 -44.28 -13.16
N GLU A 269 1.14 -44.32 -12.60
CA GLU A 269 -0.10 -44.21 -13.38
C GLU A 269 -0.40 -42.75 -13.79
N ALA A 270 -0.98 -42.57 -14.98
CA ALA A 270 -1.11 -41.29 -15.71
C ALA A 270 -1.88 -40.15 -15.03
N SER A 271 -2.42 -40.36 -13.82
CA SER A 271 -3.14 -39.34 -13.05
C SER A 271 -2.28 -38.84 -11.89
N HIS A 272 -1.27 -38.04 -12.23
CA HIS A 272 -0.46 -37.32 -11.26
C HIS A 272 -1.36 -36.33 -10.51
N PHE A 273 -1.77 -36.67 -9.29
CA PHE A 273 -2.31 -35.67 -8.38
C PHE A 273 -1.12 -34.92 -7.77
N PRO A 274 -1.21 -33.59 -7.65
CA PRO A 274 -0.10 -32.83 -7.10
C PRO A 274 0.10 -33.07 -5.59
N VAL A 275 -0.90 -33.65 -4.90
CA VAL A 275 -0.88 -33.85 -3.43
C VAL A 275 -1.57 -35.14 -3.03
N TYR A 276 -0.95 -35.87 -2.09
CA TYR A 276 -1.49 -37.07 -1.48
C TYR A 276 -1.55 -36.92 0.05
N PHE A 277 -2.65 -37.37 0.65
CA PHE A 277 -2.80 -37.47 2.10
C PHE A 277 -3.01 -38.92 2.50
N ALA A 278 -2.42 -39.34 3.60
CA ALA A 278 -2.62 -40.67 4.14
C ALA A 278 -3.73 -40.67 5.19
N ALA A 279 -4.61 -41.66 5.14
CA ALA A 279 -5.62 -41.90 6.14
C ALA A 279 -5.58 -43.36 6.61
N SER A 280 -5.86 -43.60 7.88
CA SER A 280 -6.01 -44.94 8.44
C SER A 280 -7.03 -44.91 9.56
N GLU A 281 -7.89 -45.94 9.64
CA GLU A 281 -8.99 -46.02 10.61
C GLU A 281 -9.96 -44.82 10.52
N GLY A 282 -10.20 -44.32 9.30
CA GLY A 282 -11.11 -43.18 9.06
C GLY A 282 -10.57 -41.82 9.52
N ARG A 283 -9.29 -41.73 9.91
CA ARG A 283 -8.63 -40.48 10.32
C ARG A 283 -7.47 -40.13 9.42
N TYR A 284 -7.32 -38.85 9.12
CA TYR A 284 -6.13 -38.33 8.44
C TYR A 284 -4.91 -38.48 9.32
N ARG A 285 -3.85 -39.06 8.76
CA ARG A 285 -2.54 -39.21 9.42
C ARG A 285 -1.62 -38.06 9.03
N GLY A 286 -1.67 -37.59 7.80
CA GLY A 286 -0.84 -36.48 7.36
C GLY A 286 -0.66 -36.38 5.85
N LEU A 287 0.20 -35.46 5.44
CA LEU A 287 0.62 -35.25 4.05
C LEU A 287 1.67 -36.29 3.68
N VAL A 288 1.52 -36.92 2.51
CA VAL A 288 2.53 -37.83 1.97
C VAL A 288 3.58 -37.03 1.20
N SER A 289 4.84 -37.06 1.65
CA SER A 289 5.97 -36.45 0.95
C SER A 289 6.56 -37.44 -0.04
N VAL A 290 6.28 -37.24 -1.34
CA VAL A 290 6.81 -38.11 -2.40
C VAL A 290 8.34 -38.01 -2.48
N ASP A 291 8.90 -36.83 -2.18
CA ASP A 291 10.35 -36.62 -2.19
C ASP A 291 11.08 -37.49 -1.16
N ASP A 292 10.40 -37.86 -0.07
CA ASP A 292 10.99 -38.69 1.00
C ASP A 292 11.29 -40.11 0.53
N LEU A 293 10.64 -40.59 -0.54
CA LEU A 293 10.94 -41.88 -1.15
C LEU A 293 12.40 -42.00 -1.61
N HIS A 294 13.04 -40.87 -1.96
CA HIS A 294 14.45 -40.88 -2.36
C HIS A 294 15.40 -41.24 -1.21
N PHE A 295 14.98 -41.08 0.05
CA PHE A 295 15.79 -41.43 1.22
C PHE A 295 15.63 -42.89 1.64
N ILE A 296 14.67 -43.63 1.07
CA ILE A 296 14.37 -45.02 1.43
C ILE A 296 14.90 -45.97 0.36
N GLU A 297 15.72 -46.94 0.77
CA GLU A 297 16.24 -47.98 -0.11
C GLU A 297 15.10 -48.79 -0.76
N ARG A 298 15.19 -49.00 -2.08
CA ARG A 298 14.13 -49.69 -2.86
C ARG A 298 13.77 -51.09 -2.36
N SER A 299 14.72 -51.81 -1.76
CA SER A 299 14.48 -53.14 -1.18
C SER A 299 13.49 -53.10 -0.01
N ARG A 300 13.37 -51.97 0.68
CA ARG A 300 12.45 -51.78 1.82
C ARG A 300 11.04 -51.42 1.39
N TRP A 301 10.84 -51.05 0.12
CA TRP A 301 9.54 -50.56 -0.37
C TRP A 301 8.43 -51.62 -0.32
N GLU A 302 8.78 -52.91 -0.30
CA GLU A 302 7.81 -53.99 -0.15
C GLU A 302 7.38 -54.24 1.30
N THR A 303 8.17 -53.80 2.28
CA THR A 303 7.93 -54.06 3.71
C THR A 303 7.53 -52.82 4.48
N GLU A 304 8.05 -51.65 4.12
CA GLU A 304 7.68 -50.37 4.74
C GLU A 304 6.36 -49.85 4.19
N THR A 305 5.59 -49.20 5.07
CA THR A 305 4.29 -48.62 4.76
C THR A 305 4.40 -47.13 4.50
N LEU A 306 3.35 -46.55 3.92
CA LEU A 306 3.26 -45.11 3.69
C LEU A 306 3.51 -44.26 4.94
N GLN A 307 3.26 -44.79 6.14
CA GLN A 307 3.51 -44.08 7.39
C GLN A 307 4.96 -43.56 7.52
N SER A 308 5.95 -44.19 6.88
CA SER A 308 7.35 -43.73 6.95
C SER A 308 7.62 -42.43 6.21
N ILE A 309 6.73 -42.01 5.30
CA ILE A 309 6.83 -40.77 4.52
C ILE A 309 5.64 -39.82 4.74
N VAL A 310 4.89 -40.04 5.82
CA VAL A 310 3.74 -39.19 6.20
C VAL A 310 4.20 -38.14 7.20
N HIS A 311 4.01 -36.88 6.83
CA HIS A 311 4.19 -35.74 7.71
C HIS A 311 2.87 -35.40 8.42
N PRO A 312 2.80 -35.52 9.75
CA PRO A 312 1.56 -35.28 10.51
C PRO A 312 0.91 -33.92 10.23
N LEU A 313 -0.42 -33.86 10.30
CA LEU A 313 -1.16 -32.59 10.13
C LEU A 313 -0.76 -31.51 11.16
N THR A 314 -0.19 -31.92 12.30
CA THR A 314 0.34 -31.04 13.35
C THR A 314 1.71 -30.44 13.02
N GLU A 315 2.45 -31.04 12.10
CA GLU A 315 3.80 -30.63 11.71
C GLU A 315 3.80 -29.80 10.43
N ILE A 316 2.83 -30.06 9.53
CA ILE A 316 2.68 -29.30 8.30
C ILE A 316 1.96 -27.97 8.52
N ALA A 317 2.17 -27.05 7.58
CA ALA A 317 1.44 -25.79 7.52
C ALA A 317 -0.04 -26.01 7.15
N THR A 318 -0.94 -25.62 8.04
CA THR A 318 -2.39 -25.72 7.86
C THR A 318 -3.11 -24.41 8.21
N VAL A 319 -4.28 -24.21 7.61
CA VAL A 319 -5.24 -23.13 7.93
C VAL A 319 -6.65 -23.69 8.02
N GLU A 320 -7.56 -22.98 8.70
CA GLU A 320 -8.97 -23.35 8.75
C GLU A 320 -9.74 -22.81 7.53
N GLU A 321 -10.84 -23.47 7.16
CA GLU A 321 -11.73 -23.06 6.05
C GLU A 321 -12.19 -21.59 6.11
N LYS A 322 -12.34 -21.03 7.32
CA LYS A 322 -12.83 -19.64 7.54
C LYS A 322 -11.72 -18.59 7.53
N THR A 323 -10.46 -19.00 7.38
CA THR A 323 -9.32 -18.09 7.42
C THR A 323 -9.37 -17.13 6.22
N PRO A 324 -9.29 -15.80 6.41
CA PRO A 324 -9.24 -14.84 5.31
C PRO A 324 -8.03 -15.09 4.40
N ILE A 325 -8.20 -14.90 3.09
CA ILE A 325 -7.12 -15.12 2.11
C ILE A 325 -5.94 -14.18 2.34
N ALA A 326 -6.15 -12.99 2.90
CA ALA A 326 -5.05 -12.11 3.30
C ALA A 326 -4.08 -12.79 4.29
N GLU A 327 -4.61 -13.50 5.29
CA GLU A 327 -3.80 -14.25 6.26
C GLU A 327 -3.14 -15.46 5.62
N VAL A 328 -3.85 -16.17 4.73
CA VAL A 328 -3.31 -17.30 3.97
C VAL A 328 -2.08 -16.86 3.14
N ILE A 329 -2.18 -15.73 2.42
CA ILE A 329 -1.08 -15.17 1.64
C ILE A 329 0.12 -14.88 2.56
N ASN A 330 -0.11 -14.18 3.68
CA ASN A 330 0.97 -13.83 4.60
C ASN A 330 1.65 -15.05 5.20
N PHE A 331 0.89 -16.10 5.52
CA PHE A 331 1.43 -17.34 6.05
C PHE A 331 2.24 -18.11 5.01
N MET A 332 1.76 -18.18 3.76
CA MET A 332 2.49 -18.79 2.65
C MET A 332 3.80 -18.04 2.36
N GLU A 333 3.80 -16.71 2.39
CA GLU A 333 5.00 -15.90 2.17
C GLU A 333 6.00 -16.00 3.33
N ALA A 334 5.52 -15.95 4.57
CA ALA A 334 6.38 -16.05 5.76
C ALA A 334 7.11 -17.40 5.83
N LYS A 335 6.42 -18.49 5.47
CA LYS A 335 6.98 -19.84 5.46
C LYS A 335 7.54 -20.29 4.09
N GLN A 336 7.53 -19.41 3.08
CA GLN A 336 7.98 -19.70 1.71
C GLN A 336 7.33 -20.96 1.12
N LEU A 337 6.03 -21.12 1.36
CA LEU A 337 5.25 -22.28 0.91
C LEU A 337 4.72 -22.07 -0.50
N ASN A 338 4.74 -23.13 -1.30
CA ASN A 338 4.08 -23.14 -2.61
C ASN A 338 2.58 -23.45 -2.50
N ARG A 339 2.20 -24.14 -1.43
CA ARG A 339 0.85 -24.63 -1.18
C ARG A 339 0.59 -24.72 0.31
N ILE A 340 -0.68 -24.62 0.70
CA ILE A 340 -1.12 -24.78 2.07
C ILE A 340 -2.33 -25.73 2.14
N THR A 341 -2.43 -26.46 3.25
CA THR A 341 -3.54 -27.39 3.50
C THR A 341 -4.64 -26.68 4.27
N VAL A 342 -5.89 -26.89 3.86
CA VAL A 342 -7.08 -26.34 4.53
C VAL A 342 -7.75 -27.46 5.32
N LEU A 343 -8.00 -27.20 6.60
CA LEU A 343 -8.69 -28.12 7.50
C LEU A 343 -10.13 -27.67 7.75
N SER A 344 -11.02 -28.66 7.80
CA SER A 344 -12.39 -28.46 8.26
C SER A 344 -12.44 -28.29 9.77
N PRO A 345 -13.56 -27.79 10.34
CA PRO A 345 -13.73 -27.70 11.79
C PRO A 345 -13.59 -29.04 12.54
N ALA A 346 -13.73 -30.16 11.83
CA ALA A 346 -13.55 -31.51 12.38
C ALA A 346 -12.09 -31.99 12.35
N GLY A 347 -11.14 -31.17 11.88
CA GLY A 347 -9.72 -31.52 11.72
C GLY A 347 -9.44 -32.43 10.52
N ALA A 348 -10.38 -32.54 9.58
CA ALA A 348 -10.20 -33.29 8.34
C ALA A 348 -9.65 -32.39 7.23
N VAL A 349 -8.91 -32.95 6.28
CA VAL A 349 -8.45 -32.18 5.10
C VAL A 349 -9.65 -31.85 4.22
N ALA A 350 -9.91 -30.55 4.07
CA ALA A 350 -11.00 -30.02 3.27
C ALA A 350 -10.56 -29.66 1.85
N GLY A 351 -9.32 -29.20 1.71
CA GLY A 351 -8.79 -28.70 0.44
C GLY A 351 -7.31 -28.32 0.53
N VAL A 352 -6.77 -27.94 -0.61
CA VAL A 352 -5.44 -27.33 -0.72
C VAL A 352 -5.55 -26.03 -1.50
N ILE A 353 -4.69 -25.07 -1.17
CA ILE A 353 -4.63 -23.78 -1.84
C ILE A 353 -3.21 -23.55 -2.34
N ASP A 354 -3.07 -23.21 -3.62
CA ASP A 354 -1.85 -22.64 -4.18
C ASP A 354 -2.04 -21.17 -4.60
N ARG A 355 -0.96 -20.52 -5.04
CA ARG A 355 -0.99 -19.11 -5.46
C ARG A 355 -1.90 -18.87 -6.67
N GLY A 356 -2.06 -19.85 -7.56
CA GLY A 356 -2.95 -19.74 -8.72
C GLY A 356 -4.42 -19.79 -8.31
N ASP A 357 -4.75 -20.62 -7.31
CA ASP A 357 -6.10 -20.70 -6.74
C ASP A 357 -6.49 -19.39 -6.05
N ILE A 358 -5.57 -18.77 -5.32
CA ILE A 358 -5.75 -17.44 -4.73
C ILE A 358 -6.05 -16.40 -5.83
N VAL A 359 -5.24 -16.37 -6.89
CA VAL A 359 -5.45 -15.43 -8.01
C VAL A 359 -6.80 -15.67 -8.68
N ARG A 360 -7.21 -16.94 -8.86
CA ARG A 360 -8.52 -17.30 -9.42
C ARG A 360 -9.67 -16.78 -8.55
N ALA A 361 -9.62 -17.01 -7.24
CA ALA A 361 -10.66 -16.57 -6.31
C ALA A 361 -10.79 -15.04 -6.30
N VAL A 362 -9.65 -14.33 -6.23
CA VAL A 362 -9.61 -12.86 -6.27
C VAL A 362 -10.14 -12.33 -7.60
N ALA A 363 -9.74 -12.92 -8.73
CA ALA A 363 -10.19 -12.51 -10.05
C ALA A 363 -11.70 -12.71 -10.24
N ALA A 364 -12.24 -13.84 -9.76
CA ALA A 364 -13.67 -14.12 -9.80
C ALA A 364 -14.46 -13.09 -8.99
N LYS A 365 -14.00 -12.73 -7.79
CA LYS A 365 -14.67 -11.73 -6.94
C LYS A 365 -14.65 -10.33 -7.53
N LEU A 366 -13.57 -9.96 -8.22
CA LEU A 366 -13.37 -8.64 -8.84
C LEU A 366 -13.86 -8.57 -10.28
N ASN A 367 -14.41 -9.66 -10.84
CA ASN A 367 -14.76 -9.78 -12.26
C ASN A 367 -13.60 -9.41 -13.20
N LEU A 368 -12.38 -9.83 -12.85
CA LEU A 368 -11.18 -9.64 -13.69
C LEU A 368 -11.07 -10.79 -14.68
N ALA A 369 -10.84 -10.46 -15.96
CA ALA A 369 -10.52 -11.46 -16.97
C ALA A 369 -9.07 -11.91 -16.81
N ILE A 370 -8.86 -13.13 -16.31
CA ILE A 370 -7.55 -13.79 -16.24
C ILE A 370 -7.65 -15.10 -17.02
N SER A 371 -6.68 -15.36 -17.91
CA SER A 371 -6.67 -16.59 -18.70
C SER A 371 -6.26 -17.81 -17.85
N ASP A 372 -6.78 -18.99 -18.17
CA ASP A 372 -6.33 -20.23 -17.52
C ASP A 372 -4.83 -20.50 -17.71
N ALA A 373 -4.25 -20.00 -18.81
CA ALA A 373 -2.81 -20.07 -19.06
C ALA A 373 -2.01 -19.23 -18.05
N ASP A 374 -2.50 -18.03 -17.71
CA ASP A 374 -1.86 -17.19 -16.69
C ASP A 374 -1.96 -17.81 -15.30
N ILE A 375 -3.11 -18.43 -14.96
CA ILE A 375 -3.27 -19.15 -13.69
C ILE A 375 -2.29 -20.32 -13.63
N LYS A 376 -2.16 -21.11 -14.70
CA LYS A 376 -1.18 -22.21 -14.78
C LYS A 376 0.25 -21.70 -14.64
N ARG A 377 0.59 -20.56 -15.25
CA ARG A 377 1.91 -19.92 -15.10
C ARG A 377 2.17 -19.53 -13.65
N VAL A 378 1.20 -18.90 -12.97
CA VAL A 378 1.30 -18.56 -11.54
C VAL A 378 1.53 -19.80 -10.67
N LYS A 379 0.81 -20.91 -10.95
CA LYS A 379 1.02 -22.19 -10.25
C LYS A 379 2.44 -22.73 -10.46
N ALA A 380 2.96 -22.64 -11.68
CA ALA A 380 4.29 -23.16 -12.04
C ALA A 380 5.44 -22.29 -11.48
N GLU A 381 5.32 -20.97 -11.57
CA GLU A 381 6.34 -20.02 -11.11
C GLU A 381 6.28 -19.78 -9.60
N ALA A 382 5.23 -20.27 -8.93
CA ALA A 382 4.98 -20.05 -7.51
C ALA A 382 5.10 -18.56 -7.10
N SER A 383 4.67 -17.65 -7.98
CA SER A 383 4.76 -16.20 -7.75
C SER A 383 3.48 -15.48 -8.19
N TYR A 384 3.06 -14.47 -7.42
CA TYR A 384 1.87 -13.70 -7.75
C TYR A 384 2.12 -12.72 -8.90
N PRO A 385 1.09 -12.42 -9.72
CA PRO A 385 1.18 -11.39 -10.75
C PRO A 385 1.61 -10.03 -10.15
N GLN A 386 2.66 -9.44 -10.69
CA GLN A 386 3.16 -8.13 -10.25
C GLN A 386 2.12 -7.01 -10.38
N SER A 387 1.14 -7.18 -11.28
CA SER A 387 0.03 -6.24 -11.46
C SER A 387 -0.90 -6.15 -10.25
N LEU A 388 -1.03 -7.23 -9.46
CA LEU A 388 -1.93 -7.29 -8.31
C LEU A 388 -1.22 -6.99 -6.99
N GLN A 389 0.10 -7.17 -6.91
CA GLN A 389 0.92 -6.92 -5.70
C GLN A 389 0.37 -7.58 -4.42
N LEU A 390 -0.28 -8.74 -4.54
CA LEU A 390 -1.08 -9.37 -3.48
C LEU A 390 -0.33 -9.51 -2.15
N ASN A 391 0.98 -9.79 -2.17
CA ASN A 391 1.81 -9.88 -0.96
C ASN A 391 1.84 -8.58 -0.15
N ALA A 392 2.09 -7.46 -0.82
CA ALA A 392 2.16 -6.15 -0.15
C ALA A 392 0.78 -5.74 0.38
N ILE A 393 -0.27 -6.03 -0.39
CA ILE A 393 -1.66 -5.68 -0.05
C ILE A 393 -2.17 -6.55 1.11
N ALA A 394 -1.92 -7.85 1.09
CA ALA A 394 -2.31 -8.79 2.15
C ALA A 394 -1.60 -8.47 3.47
N LYS A 395 -0.30 -8.15 3.42
CA LYS A 395 0.44 -7.70 4.60
C LYS A 395 -0.16 -6.41 5.16
N ALA A 396 -0.44 -5.43 4.30
CA ALA A 396 -1.07 -4.19 4.71
C ALA A 396 -2.48 -4.40 5.29
N ALA A 397 -3.28 -5.30 4.74
CA ALA A 397 -4.66 -5.56 5.17
C ALA A 397 -4.73 -6.20 6.56
N THR A 398 -3.86 -7.18 6.86
CA THR A 398 -3.88 -7.91 8.15
C THR A 398 -3.24 -7.17 9.32
N LEU A 399 -2.37 -6.18 9.07
CA LEU A 399 -1.83 -5.32 10.12
C LEU A 399 -2.88 -4.34 10.70
N GLN A 400 -4.10 -4.34 10.15
CA GLN A 400 -5.14 -3.36 10.43
C GLN A 400 -6.27 -3.91 11.30
N ASP A 401 -6.30 -5.23 11.53
CA ASP A 401 -7.16 -5.93 12.51
C ASP A 401 -6.34 -6.27 13.77
#